data_AF-A0A935SS07-F1
#
_entry.id   AF-A0A935SS07-F1
#
_cell.length_a   1.000
_cell.length_b   1.000
_cell.length_c   1.000
_cell.angle_alpha   90.00
_cell.angle_beta   90.00
_cell.angle_gamma   90.00
#
_symmetry.space_group_name_H-M   'P 1'
#
loop_
_entity.id
_entity.type
_entity.pdbx_description
1 polymer ?
#
loop_
_entity_poly.entity_id
_entity_poly.type
_entity_poly.pdbx_seq_one_letter_code
_entity_poly.pdbx_strand_id
1 'polypeptide(L)'
;MQPYKFSIVKNNYYEFTTQAGTKYACYFLSYANYFTEYKEIANKIYAFNIDILVKVSKAVIDPRIGYTIVKIIRTFLEGLQNAVVYVCDTSDSQELMRKRKFDAWFRQHDDGTINRLVI
;
A
#
# COMPACT_ATOMS: atom_id res chain seq x y z
N MET A 1 -12.04 -9.27 -10.53
CA MET A 1 -12.82 -8.33 -9.70
C MET A 1 -12.40 -6.90 -9.99
N GLN A 2 -13.31 -5.94 -9.91
CA GLN A 2 -12.99 -4.52 -10.16
C GLN A 2 -12.61 -3.80 -8.85
N PRO A 3 -11.49 -3.03 -8.82
CA PRO A 3 -11.14 -2.20 -7.67
C PRO A 3 -12.20 -1.13 -7.40
N TYR A 4 -12.25 -0.61 -6.18
CA TYR A 4 -13.00 0.61 -5.90
C TYR A 4 -12.40 1.77 -6.67
N LYS A 5 -13.25 2.74 -7.04
CA LYS A 5 -12.76 4.03 -7.52
C LYS A 5 -12.04 4.72 -6.36
N PHE A 6 -10.84 5.21 -6.63
CA PHE A 6 -10.05 6.00 -5.69
C PHE A 6 -9.75 7.38 -6.29
N SER A 7 -9.55 8.36 -5.44
CA SER A 7 -9.16 9.72 -5.81
C SER A 7 -7.76 10.04 -5.29
N ILE A 8 -6.99 10.79 -6.09
CA ILE A 8 -5.74 11.40 -5.64
C ILE A 8 -6.10 12.70 -4.94
N VAL A 9 -5.96 12.76 -3.62
CA VAL A 9 -6.32 13.95 -2.82
C VAL A 9 -5.18 14.97 -2.82
N LYS A 10 -3.94 14.46 -2.82
CA LYS A 10 -2.70 15.23 -2.96
C LYS A 10 -1.58 14.29 -3.40
N ASN A 11 -0.38 14.82 -3.66
CA ASN A 11 0.76 13.99 -4.05
C ASN A 11 0.94 12.79 -3.13
N ASN A 12 1.04 11.62 -3.73
CA ASN A 12 1.26 10.34 -3.05
C ASN A 12 0.19 9.99 -2.00
N TYR A 13 -1.01 10.56 -2.07
CA TYR A 13 -2.08 10.35 -1.10
C TYR A 13 -3.39 10.06 -1.82
N TYR A 14 -3.91 8.86 -1.59
CA TYR A 14 -5.05 8.28 -2.26
C TYR A 14 -6.14 7.95 -1.24
N GLU A 15 -7.39 8.17 -1.61
CA GLU A 15 -8.53 7.80 -0.79
C GLU A 15 -9.53 6.97 -1.59
N PHE A 16 -10.16 5.99 -0.94
CA PHE A 16 -11.31 5.28 -1.49
C PHE A 16 -12.30 4.89 -0.39
N THR A 17 -13.55 4.72 -0.79
CA THR A 17 -14.63 4.30 0.10
C THR A 17 -15.19 2.97 -0.39
N THR A 18 -15.30 2.00 0.52
CA THR A 18 -15.90 0.70 0.20
C THR A 18 -17.41 0.82 0.04
N GLN A 19 -18.06 -0.20 -0.53
CA GLN A 19 -19.52 -0.23 -0.65
C GLN A 19 -20.21 -0.19 0.72
N ALA A 20 -19.55 -0.69 1.78
CA ALA A 20 -20.04 -0.65 3.15
C ALA A 20 -19.85 0.73 3.82
N GLY A 21 -19.14 1.67 3.19
CA GLY A 21 -18.90 3.01 3.73
C GLY A 21 -17.60 3.18 4.53
N THR A 22 -16.76 2.14 4.63
CA THR A 22 -15.42 2.29 5.24
C THR A 22 -14.55 3.14 4.32
N LYS A 23 -13.98 4.23 4.84
CA LYS A 23 -13.08 5.12 4.11
C LYS A 23 -11.64 4.80 4.46
N TYR A 24 -10.82 4.56 3.44
CA TYR A 24 -9.40 4.29 3.56
C TYR A 24 -8.57 5.44 2.98
N ALA A 25 -7.44 5.71 3.61
CA ALA A 25 -6.35 6.48 3.05
C ALA A 25 -5.16 5.54 2.76
N CYS A 26 -4.51 5.74 1.63
CA CYS A 26 -3.33 5.01 1.20
C CYS A 26 -2.29 6.04 0.76
N TYR A 27 -1.10 6.02 1.34
CA TYR A 27 -0.10 7.06 1.04
C TYR A 27 1.34 6.59 1.10
N PHE A 28 2.20 7.33 0.40
CA PHE A 28 3.62 7.03 0.26
C PHE A 28 4.46 8.16 0.84
N LEU A 29 5.28 7.85 1.85
CA LEU A 29 6.21 8.77 2.48
C LEU A 29 7.62 8.54 1.94
N SER A 30 8.36 9.60 1.64
CA SER A 30 9.77 9.46 1.24
C SER A 30 10.57 8.86 2.39
N TYR A 31 11.37 7.83 2.08
CA TYR A 31 12.29 7.18 3.00
C TYR A 31 13.75 7.55 2.72
N ALA A 32 13.99 8.56 1.88
CA ALA A 32 15.34 8.99 1.49
C ALA A 32 16.29 9.23 2.68
N ASN A 33 15.76 9.77 3.79
CA ASN A 33 16.54 10.05 5.00
C ASN A 33 17.10 8.81 5.70
N TYR A 34 16.56 7.62 5.42
CA TYR A 34 17.09 6.34 5.93
C TYR A 34 18.15 5.72 5.02
N PHE A 35 18.32 6.26 3.80
CA PHE A 35 19.24 5.74 2.78
C PHE A 35 20.28 6.80 2.38
N THR A 36 20.75 7.59 3.34
CA THR A 36 21.69 8.71 3.12
C THR A 36 23.02 8.27 2.48
N GLU A 37 23.43 7.02 2.72
CA GLU A 37 24.62 6.40 2.10
C GLU A 37 24.39 6.02 0.63
N TYR A 38 23.14 5.91 0.19
CA TYR A 38 22.75 5.46 -1.16
C TYR A 38 22.02 6.57 -1.93
N LYS A 39 22.67 7.74 -2.08
CA LYS A 39 22.06 8.97 -2.64
C LYS A 39 21.37 8.79 -4.00
N GLU A 40 21.88 7.91 -4.87
CA GLU A 40 21.32 7.68 -6.20
C GLU A 40 19.96 6.97 -6.20
N ILE A 41 19.65 6.23 -5.14
CA ILE A 41 18.39 5.52 -4.97
C ILE A 41 17.54 6.07 -3.84
N ALA A 42 18.10 6.85 -2.91
CA ALA A 42 17.40 7.37 -1.74
C ALA A 42 16.07 8.05 -2.09
N ASN A 43 16.08 8.90 -3.12
CA ASN A 43 14.89 9.62 -3.59
C ASN A 43 13.85 8.75 -4.33
N LYS A 44 14.17 7.47 -4.55
CA LYS A 44 13.30 6.48 -5.21
C LYS A 44 12.67 5.52 -4.19
N ILE A 45 12.94 5.69 -2.89
CA ILE A 45 12.49 4.78 -1.84
C ILE A 45 11.34 5.43 -1.06
N TYR A 46 10.23 4.70 -0.98
CA TYR A 46 9.02 5.17 -0.31
C TYR A 46 8.46 4.13 0.64
N ALA A 47 7.97 4.57 1.80
CA ALA A 47 7.17 3.75 2.70
C ALA A 47 5.69 3.82 2.34
N PHE A 48 5.06 2.67 2.11
CA PHE A 48 3.63 2.58 1.88
C PHE A 48 2.85 2.39 3.18
N ASN A 49 1.81 3.21 3.37
CA ASN A 49 0.98 3.26 4.56
C ASN A 49 -0.50 3.17 4.20
N ILE A 50 -1.30 2.59 5.10
CA ILE A 50 -2.76 2.48 4.97
C ILE A 50 -3.41 2.85 6.30
N ASP A 51 -4.31 3.83 6.26
CA ASP A 51 -5.11 4.25 7.40
C ASP A 51 -6.61 4.07 7.12
N ILE A 52 -7.38 3.84 8.19
CA ILE A 52 -8.85 3.86 8.14
C ILE A 52 -9.30 5.23 8.64
N LEU A 53 -9.83 6.06 7.74
CA LEU A 53 -10.34 7.39 8.07
C LEU A 53 -11.74 7.33 8.69
N VAL A 54 -12.59 6.43 8.18
CA VAL A 54 -13.95 6.20 8.68
C VAL A 54 -14.19 4.71 8.75
N LYS A 55 -14.55 4.20 9.94
CA LYS A 55 -14.82 2.78 10.18
C LYS A 55 -16.31 2.56 10.39
N VAL A 56 -16.92 1.71 9.57
CA VAL A 56 -18.24 1.14 9.88
C VAL A 56 -18.09 -0.08 10.79
N SER A 57 -19.03 -0.24 11.73
CA SER A 57 -18.93 -1.15 12.88
C SER A 57 -18.84 -2.64 12.52
N LYS A 58 -19.36 -3.05 11.35
CA LYS A 58 -19.26 -4.44 10.87
C LYS A 58 -18.05 -4.60 9.94
N ALA A 59 -17.02 -5.28 10.46
CA ALA A 59 -15.91 -5.76 9.64
C ALA A 59 -16.41 -6.90 8.73
N VAL A 60 -16.70 -6.59 7.48
CA VAL A 60 -16.97 -7.58 6.44
C VAL A 60 -15.65 -7.87 5.71
N ILE A 61 -15.38 -9.16 5.46
CA ILE A 61 -14.26 -9.55 4.59
C ILE A 61 -14.59 -9.08 3.17
N ASP A 62 -13.95 -7.99 2.76
CA ASP A 62 -14.11 -7.44 1.41
C ASP A 62 -12.81 -7.58 0.62
N PRO A 63 -12.73 -8.55 -0.31
CA PRO A 63 -11.51 -8.77 -1.09
C PRO A 63 -11.21 -7.59 -2.03
N ARG A 64 -12.20 -6.75 -2.42
CA ARG A 64 -11.99 -5.60 -3.31
C ARG A 64 -11.06 -4.56 -2.69
N ILE A 65 -10.95 -4.51 -1.37
CA ILE A 65 -10.00 -3.65 -0.65
C ILE A 65 -8.57 -3.97 -1.11
N GLY A 66 -8.19 -5.26 -1.14
CA GLY A 66 -6.87 -5.70 -1.61
C GLY A 66 -6.62 -5.34 -3.07
N TYR A 67 -7.58 -5.61 -3.96
CA TYR A 67 -7.49 -5.21 -5.37
C TYR A 67 -7.30 -3.69 -5.55
N THR A 68 -7.97 -2.89 -4.73
CA THR A 68 -7.87 -1.43 -4.77
C THR A 68 -6.50 -0.95 -4.34
N ILE A 69 -5.98 -1.50 -3.23
CA ILE A 69 -4.63 -1.22 -2.73
C ILE A 69 -3.58 -1.57 -3.77
N VAL A 70 -3.66 -2.76 -4.39
CA VAL A 70 -2.72 -3.15 -5.44
C VAL A 70 -2.79 -2.23 -6.65
N LYS A 71 -3.99 -1.79 -7.07
CA LYS A 71 -4.09 -0.82 -8.17
C LYS A 71 -3.50 0.54 -7.78
N ILE A 72 -3.66 1.01 -6.55
CA ILE A 72 -3.04 2.24 -6.05
C ILE A 72 -1.50 2.11 -6.08
N ILE A 73 -0.95 0.99 -5.59
CA ILE A 73 0.50 0.73 -5.63
C ILE A 73 1.01 0.73 -7.08
N ARG A 74 0.30 0.05 -8.00
CA ARG A 74 0.65 0.08 -9.43
C ARG A 74 0.62 1.49 -9.99
N THR A 75 -0.43 2.26 -9.72
CA THR A 75 -0.55 3.65 -10.20
C THR A 75 0.53 4.56 -9.60
N PHE A 76 1.01 4.29 -8.40
CA PHE A 76 2.16 5.00 -7.82
C PHE A 76 3.49 4.63 -8.49
N LEU A 77 3.65 3.36 -8.88
CA LEU A 77 4.84 2.85 -9.58
C LEU A 77 4.82 3.14 -11.09
N GLU A 78 3.65 3.34 -11.69
CA GLU A 78 3.42 3.74 -13.08
C GLU A 78 4.05 5.12 -13.30
N GLY A 79 5.29 5.15 -13.81
CA GLY A 79 6.00 6.38 -14.19
C GLY A 79 7.42 6.54 -13.63
N LEU A 80 7.89 5.64 -12.75
CA LEU A 80 9.17 5.80 -12.06
C LEU A 80 9.89 4.45 -11.85
N GLN A 81 11.23 4.45 -11.86
CA GLN A 81 12.04 3.36 -11.27
C GLN A 81 12.00 3.48 -9.74
N ASN A 82 10.83 3.33 -9.13
CA ASN A 82 10.64 3.47 -7.68
C ASN A 82 10.68 2.11 -6.98
N ALA A 83 11.23 2.11 -5.77
CA ALA A 83 11.12 1.01 -4.82
C ALA A 83 10.13 1.39 -3.71
N VAL A 84 9.16 0.52 -3.45
CA VAL A 84 8.25 0.65 -2.31
C VAL A 84 8.71 -0.28 -1.21
N VAL A 85 9.07 0.29 -0.07
CA VAL A 85 9.34 -0.43 1.16
C VAL A 85 8.03 -0.50 1.94
N TYR A 86 7.65 -1.70 2.35
CA TYR A 86 6.53 -1.91 3.23
C TYR A 86 7.05 -2.29 4.61
N VAL A 87 6.77 -1.46 5.61
CA VAL A 87 7.12 -1.72 7.00
C VAL A 87 5.82 -1.92 7.78
N CYS A 88 5.63 -3.12 8.33
CA CYS A 88 4.60 -3.32 9.35
C CYS A 88 5.11 -2.72 10.66
N ASP A 89 4.40 -1.75 11.23
CA ASP A 89 4.58 -1.39 12.64
C ASP A 89 4.47 -2.65 13.51
N THR A 90 5.43 -2.94 14.39
CA THR A 90 5.40 -4.13 15.28
C THR A 90 4.86 -3.81 16.67
N SER A 91 4.39 -2.58 16.91
CA SER A 91 3.98 -2.09 18.23
C SER A 91 2.79 -2.82 18.85
N ASP A 92 1.95 -3.45 18.03
CA ASP A 92 0.70 -4.11 18.46
C ASP A 92 0.73 -5.65 18.38
N SER A 93 1.88 -6.27 18.12
CA SER A 93 2.08 -7.73 17.91
C SER A 93 1.30 -8.35 16.74
N GLN A 94 0.75 -7.55 15.81
CA GLN A 94 -0.05 -8.02 14.68
C GLN A 94 0.72 -8.02 13.35
N GLU A 95 2.04 -7.82 13.39
CA GLU A 95 2.94 -7.77 12.24
C GLU A 95 2.87 -9.04 11.39
N LEU A 96 2.74 -10.22 12.03
CA LEU A 96 2.63 -11.50 11.33
C LEU A 96 1.32 -11.61 10.55
N MET A 97 0.21 -11.12 11.10
CA MET A 97 -1.08 -11.13 10.39
C MET A 97 -1.08 -10.15 9.22
N ARG A 98 -0.50 -8.96 9.40
CA ARG A 98 -0.35 -7.97 8.34
C ARG A 98 0.56 -8.50 7.23
N LYS A 99 1.70 -9.11 7.58
CA LYS A 99 2.59 -9.81 6.64
C LYS A 99 1.85 -10.88 5.84
N ARG A 100 1.09 -11.76 6.49
CA ARG A 100 0.31 -12.81 5.79
C ARG A 100 -0.69 -12.20 4.80
N LYS A 101 -1.32 -11.08 5.15
CA LYS A 101 -2.29 -10.41 4.29
C LYS A 101 -1.63 -9.77 3.06
N PHE A 102 -0.51 -9.08 3.25
CA PHE A 102 0.27 -8.54 2.14
C PHE A 102 0.85 -9.64 1.25
N ASP A 103 1.38 -10.71 1.82
CA ASP A 103 1.89 -11.87 1.07
C ASP A 103 0.77 -12.55 0.26
N ALA A 104 -0.45 -12.62 0.81
CA ALA A 104 -1.62 -13.11 0.08
C ALA A 104 -1.99 -12.18 -1.08
N TRP A 105 -2.04 -10.86 -0.86
CA TRP A 105 -2.33 -9.89 -1.92
C TRP A 105 -1.29 -9.92 -3.03
N PHE A 106 0.00 -9.99 -2.69
CA PHE A 106 1.07 -10.10 -3.68
C PHE A 106 0.85 -11.34 -4.54
N ARG A 107 0.75 -12.54 -3.94
CA ARG A 107 0.54 -13.79 -4.70
C ARG A 107 -0.74 -13.81 -5.54
N GLN A 108 -1.83 -13.19 -5.06
CA GLN A 108 -3.11 -13.16 -5.77
C GLN A 108 -3.12 -12.20 -6.97
N HIS A 109 -2.23 -11.21 -6.97
CA HIS A 109 -2.22 -10.15 -7.97
C HIS A 109 -0.91 -10.04 -8.74
N ASP A 110 0.06 -10.91 -8.47
CA ASP A 110 1.35 -10.94 -9.16
C ASP A 110 1.13 -11.25 -10.64
N ASP A 111 1.49 -10.28 -11.49
CA ASP A 111 1.53 -10.37 -12.95
C ASP A 111 2.96 -10.27 -13.48
N GLY A 112 3.97 -10.40 -12.60
CA GLY A 112 5.39 -10.31 -12.94
C GLY A 112 5.92 -8.90 -13.13
N THR A 113 5.09 -7.84 -13.01
CA THR A 113 5.56 -6.45 -13.19
C THR A 113 6.13 -5.84 -11.92
N ILE A 114 5.85 -6.42 -10.74
CA ILE A 114 6.35 -5.96 -9.44
C ILE A 114 7.25 -7.05 -8.86
N ASN A 115 8.54 -6.74 -8.69
CA ASN A 115 9.47 -7.65 -8.04
C ASN A 115 9.42 -7.49 -6.52
N ARG A 116 9.27 -8.60 -5.80
CA ARG A 116 9.36 -8.63 -4.34
C ARG A 116 10.79 -8.94 -3.90
N LEU A 117 11.45 -7.97 -3.28
CA LEU A 117 12.71 -8.19 -2.58
C LEU A 117 12.40 -8.55 -1.12
N VAL A 118 12.88 -9.70 -0.65
CA VAL A 118 12.87 -10.06 0.77
C VAL A 118 14.32 -9.95 1.23
N ILE A 119 14.57 -9.04 2.18
CA ILE A 119 15.88 -8.80 2.79
C ILE A 119 15.85 -9.37 4.21
#